data_AF-A0A6L2R5H6-F1
#
_entry.id   AF-A0A6L2R5H6-F1
#
_cell.length_a   1.000
_cell.length_b   1.000
_cell.length_c   1.000
_cell.angle_alpha   90.00
_cell.angle_beta   90.00
_cell.angle_gamma   90.00
#
_symmetry.space_group_name_H-M   'P 1'
#
loop_
_entity.id
_entity.type
_entity.pdbx_description
1 polymer ?
#
loop_
_entity_poly.entity_id
_entity_poly.type
_entity_poly.pdbx_seq_one_letter_code
_entity_poly.pdbx_strand_id
1 'polypeptide(L)'
;MRQGICLLDRALNIAHQEMAAIEAGEYDKAGELARQRGDIISQAWSLLGDESAEQYRSRLVSLAQMQRCLTSMAAGTRDVVVESLQKSRQGKKRMRGYRQSLGHVLQ
;
A
#
# COMPACT_ATOMS: atom_id res chain seq x y z
N MET A 1 6.74 29.63 14.09
CA MET A 1 5.87 28.91 13.14
C MET A 1 6.37 27.47 13.03
N ARG A 2 5.56 26.47 13.45
CA ARG A 2 5.91 25.01 13.46
C ARG A 2 4.84 24.14 12.79
N GLN A 3 3.83 24.75 12.17
CA GLN A 3 2.63 24.05 11.68
C GLN A 3 2.95 23.07 10.53
N GLY A 4 3.83 23.43 9.60
CA GLY A 4 4.29 22.53 8.53
C GLY A 4 4.98 21.28 9.08
N ILE A 5 5.81 21.42 10.12
CA ILE A 5 6.51 20.29 10.77
C ILE A 5 5.51 19.34 11.45
N CYS A 6 4.53 19.88 12.18
CA CYS A 6 3.49 19.05 12.82
C CYS A 6 2.63 18.28 11.79
N LEU A 7 2.43 18.83 10.59
CA LEU A 7 1.72 18.15 9.51
C LEU A 7 2.55 17.01 8.92
N LEU A 8 3.87 17.18 8.77
CA LEU A 8 4.76 16.10 8.32
C LEU A 8 4.83 14.95 9.33
N ASP A 9 4.93 15.24 10.64
CA ASP A 9 4.89 14.19 11.67
C ASP A 9 3.55 13.44 11.65
N ARG A 10 2.44 14.14 11.38
CA ARG A 10 1.12 13.52 11.22
C ARG A 10 1.02 12.65 9.98
N ALA A 11 1.56 13.08 8.85
CA ALA A 11 1.64 12.27 7.64
C ALA A 11 2.45 10.98 7.86
N LEU A 12 3.51 11.06 8.67
CA LEU A 12 4.38 9.94 9.01
C LEU A 12 3.66 8.92 9.91
N ASN A 13 2.87 9.39 10.87
CA ASN A 13 2.03 8.52 11.69
C ASN A 13 0.95 7.79 10.86
N ILE A 14 0.33 8.49 9.90
CA ILE A 14 -0.65 7.88 8.98
C ILE A 14 0.03 6.83 8.09
N ALA A 15 1.26 7.05 7.64
CA ALA A 15 2.02 6.07 6.87
C ALA A 15 2.26 4.77 7.67
N HIS A 16 2.56 4.85 8.97
CA HIS A 16 2.68 3.66 9.82
C HIS A 16 1.35 2.91 9.95
N GLN A 17 0.23 3.63 10.06
CA GLN A 17 -1.10 3.03 10.13
C GLN A 17 -1.50 2.37 8.79
N GLU A 18 -1.12 2.98 7.67
CA GLU A 18 -1.28 2.42 6.32
C GLU A 18 -0.49 1.11 6.20
N MET A 19 0.77 1.08 6.65
CA MET A 19 1.59 -0.14 6.66
C MET A 19 0.95 -1.25 7.49
N ALA A 20 0.48 -0.94 8.70
CA ALA A 20 -0.21 -1.91 9.56
C ALA A 20 -1.51 -2.41 8.93
N ALA A 21 -2.27 -1.55 8.24
CA ALA A 21 -3.49 -1.95 7.53
C ALA A 21 -3.19 -2.86 6.34
N ILE A 22 -2.09 -2.61 5.61
CA ILE A 22 -1.62 -3.49 4.53
C ILE A 22 -1.23 -4.87 5.08
N GLU A 23 -0.49 -4.92 6.18
CA GLU A 23 -0.11 -6.19 6.83
C GLU A 23 -1.33 -6.98 7.33
N ALA A 24 -2.36 -6.29 7.80
CA ALA A 24 -3.62 -6.88 8.23
C ALA A 24 -4.55 -7.29 7.06
N GLY A 25 -4.21 -6.95 5.82
CA GLY A 25 -5.06 -7.18 4.64
C GLY A 25 -6.27 -6.25 4.53
N GLU A 26 -6.31 -5.17 5.32
CA GLU A 26 -7.35 -4.14 5.31
C GLU A 26 -7.11 -3.12 4.20
N TYR A 27 -7.17 -3.55 2.93
CA TYR A 27 -6.77 -2.75 1.78
C TYR A 27 -7.61 -1.48 1.55
N ASP A 28 -8.91 -1.52 1.84
CA ASP A 28 -9.79 -0.35 1.70
C ASP A 28 -9.36 0.77 2.66
N LYS A 29 -9.09 0.40 3.93
CA LYS A 29 -8.58 1.31 4.96
C LYS A 29 -7.19 1.83 4.63
N ALA A 30 -6.31 0.99 4.10
CA ALA A 30 -5.00 1.44 3.61
C ALA A 30 -5.14 2.50 2.51
N GLY A 31 -6.10 2.32 1.59
CA GLY A 31 -6.40 3.28 0.53
C GLY A 31 -6.92 4.63 1.04
N GLU A 32 -7.76 4.62 2.08
CA GLU A 32 -8.23 5.85 2.74
C GLU A 32 -7.10 6.58 3.47
N LEU A 33 -6.27 5.85 4.22
CA LEU A 33 -5.10 6.39 4.92
C LEU A 33 -4.08 6.98 3.92
N ALA A 34 -3.87 6.32 2.78
CA ALA A 34 -2.99 6.80 1.72
C ALA A 34 -3.46 8.16 1.16
N ARG A 35 -4.79 8.30 0.91
CA ARG A 35 -5.40 9.57 0.47
C ARG A 35 -5.22 10.67 1.52
N GLN A 36 -5.57 10.37 2.76
CA GLN A 36 -5.46 11.32 3.87
C GLN A 36 -4.01 11.81 4.08
N ARG A 37 -3.03 10.91 3.92
CA ARG A 37 -1.61 11.26 3.96
C ARG A 37 -1.24 12.23 2.84
N GLY A 38 -1.70 11.98 1.61
CA GLY A 38 -1.44 12.86 0.46
C GLY A 38 -1.94 14.28 0.67
N ASP A 39 -3.13 14.43 1.25
CA ASP A 39 -3.72 15.73 1.56
C ASP A 39 -2.91 16.49 2.61
N ILE A 40 -2.42 15.80 3.64
CA ILE A 40 -1.63 16.41 4.71
C ILE A 40 -0.24 16.82 4.22
N ILE A 41 0.39 16.02 3.37
CA ILE A 41 1.68 16.37 2.74
C ILE A 41 1.52 17.60 1.84
N SER A 42 0.43 17.68 1.08
CA SER A 42 0.13 18.84 0.23
C SER A 42 -0.08 20.11 1.05
N GLN A 43 -0.81 20.00 2.17
CA GLN A 43 -0.98 21.10 3.14
C GLN A 43 0.35 21.50 3.79
N ALA A 44 1.17 20.52 4.19
CA ALA A 44 2.49 20.78 4.75
C ALA A 44 3.35 21.56 3.76
N TRP A 45 3.35 21.17 2.48
CA TRP A 45 4.06 21.86 1.40
C TRP A 45 3.57 23.29 1.16
N SER A 46 2.26 23.54 1.26
CA SER A 46 1.71 24.90 1.12
C SER A 46 2.11 25.85 2.26
N LEU A 47 2.44 25.30 3.43
CA LEU A 47 2.84 26.04 4.63
C LEU A 47 4.37 26.17 4.78
N LEU A 48 5.11 25.60 3.84
CA LEU A 48 6.57 25.54 3.82
C LEU A 48 7.11 26.80 3.14
N GLY A 49 7.22 27.89 3.93
CA GLY A 49 8.04 29.06 3.60
C GLY A 49 9.53 28.84 3.94
N ASP A 50 10.40 29.64 3.33
CA ASP A 50 11.88 29.51 3.21
C ASP A 50 12.72 29.20 4.47
N GLU A 51 12.16 29.17 5.68
CA GLU A 51 12.94 29.30 6.92
C GLU A 51 13.43 28.01 7.61
N SER A 52 13.40 26.81 7.00
CA SER A 52 14.00 25.63 7.68
C SER A 52 14.44 24.46 6.78
N ALA A 53 15.10 24.76 5.66
CA ALA A 53 15.58 23.78 4.68
C ALA A 53 16.27 22.52 5.29
N GLU A 54 17.10 22.66 6.33
CA GLU A 54 17.82 21.53 6.93
C GLU A 54 16.97 20.61 7.82
N GLN A 55 16.03 21.15 8.60
CA GLN A 55 15.15 20.32 9.44
C GLN A 55 14.10 19.57 8.60
N TYR A 56 13.76 20.09 7.43
CA TYR A 56 12.90 19.43 6.45
C TYR A 56 13.64 18.36 5.65
N ARG A 57 14.92 18.57 5.34
CA ARG A 57 15.74 17.58 4.61
C ARG A 57 15.74 16.21 5.30
N SER A 58 15.92 16.16 6.62
CA SER A 58 15.92 14.89 7.36
C SER A 58 14.56 14.16 7.36
N ARG A 59 13.45 14.91 7.45
CA ARG A 59 12.08 14.34 7.36
C ARG A 59 11.71 13.93 5.94
N LEU A 60 12.12 14.67 4.92
CA LEU A 60 11.90 14.30 3.52
C LEU A 60 12.66 13.02 3.15
N VAL A 61 13.89 12.86 3.66
CA VAL A 61 14.64 11.61 3.51
C VAL A 61 13.91 10.45 4.18
N SER A 62 13.39 10.66 5.40
CA SER A 62 12.61 9.63 6.10
C SER A 62 11.31 9.26 5.36
N LEU A 63 10.57 10.24 4.87
CA LEU A 63 9.36 10.03 4.05
C LEU A 63 9.69 9.29 2.76
N ALA A 64 10.77 9.63 2.06
CA ALA A 64 11.19 8.94 0.84
C ALA A 64 11.62 7.48 1.12
N GLN A 65 12.20 7.22 2.28
CA GLN A 65 12.56 5.87 2.70
C GLN A 65 11.31 5.02 3.00
N MET A 66 10.33 5.60 3.70
CA MET A 66 9.02 4.98 3.92
C MET A 66 8.26 4.73 2.62
N GLN A 67 8.25 5.69 1.69
CA GLN A 67 7.60 5.54 0.38
C GLN A 67 8.18 4.37 -0.41
N ARG A 68 9.51 4.16 -0.35
CA ARG A 68 10.17 3.00 -0.97
C ARG A 68 9.75 1.69 -0.30
N CYS A 69 9.66 1.67 1.03
CA CYS A 69 9.21 0.50 1.77
C CYS A 69 7.76 0.12 1.41
N LEU A 70 6.85 1.10 1.42
CA LEU A 70 5.46 0.93 1.01
C LEU A 70 5.32 0.44 -0.44
N THR A 71 6.12 0.99 -1.36
CA THR A 71 6.13 0.56 -2.75
C THR A 71 6.58 -0.90 -2.89
N SER A 72 7.61 -1.30 -2.11
CA SER A 72 8.08 -2.68 -2.08
C SER A 72 7.04 -3.64 -1.49
N MET A 73 6.36 -3.24 -0.42
CA MET A 73 5.28 -4.04 0.19
C MET A 73 4.11 -4.20 -0.78
N ALA A 74 3.66 -3.10 -1.41
CA ALA A 74 2.59 -3.14 -2.40
C ALA A 74 2.94 -4.04 -3.61
N ALA A 75 4.20 -4.05 -4.05
CA ALA A 75 4.68 -4.97 -5.09
C ALA A 75 4.59 -6.44 -4.62
N GLY A 76 5.03 -6.75 -3.40
CA GLY A 76 4.91 -8.10 -2.84
C GLY A 76 3.46 -8.56 -2.67
N THR A 77 2.57 -7.69 -2.19
CA THR A 77 1.13 -7.98 -2.08
C THR A 77 0.51 -8.25 -3.46
N ARG A 78 0.89 -7.48 -4.48
CA ARG A 78 0.46 -7.72 -5.86
C ARG A 78 0.87 -9.11 -6.34
N ASP A 79 2.10 -9.54 -6.04
CA ASP A 79 2.60 -10.86 -6.45
C ASP A 79 1.82 -11.99 -5.77
N VAL A 80 1.49 -11.85 -4.48
CA VAL A 80 0.64 -12.81 -3.75
C VAL A 80 -0.78 -12.88 -4.34
N VAL A 81 -1.36 -11.74 -4.72
CA VAL A 81 -2.67 -11.70 -5.38
C VAL A 81 -2.62 -12.36 -6.77
N VAL A 82 -1.55 -12.12 -7.55
CA VAL A 82 -1.36 -12.78 -8.85
C VAL A 82 -1.21 -14.29 -8.67
N GLU A 83 -0.42 -14.74 -7.69
CA GLU A 83 -0.19 -16.15 -7.43
C GLU A 83 -1.49 -16.86 -6.99
N SER A 84 -2.28 -16.25 -6.10
CA SER A 84 -3.56 -16.79 -5.66
C SER A 84 -4.59 -16.87 -6.80
N LEU A 85 -4.65 -15.86 -7.68
CA LEU A 85 -5.46 -15.89 -8.89
C LEU A 85 -5.02 -16.99 -9.87
N GLN A 86 -3.71 -17.20 -10.04
CA GLN A 86 -3.17 -18.27 -10.89
C GLN A 86 -3.50 -19.65 -10.33
N LYS A 87 -3.34 -19.87 -9.01
CA LYS A 87 -3.72 -21.11 -8.32
C LYS A 87 -5.22 -21.39 -8.47
N SER A 88 -6.07 -20.37 -8.32
CA SER A 88 -7.52 -20.49 -8.54
C SER A 88 -7.87 -20.86 -10.00
N ARG A 89 -7.21 -20.25 -10.98
CA ARG A 89 -7.38 -20.59 -12.41
C ARG A 89 -6.95 -22.02 -12.72
N GLN A 90 -5.83 -22.48 -12.15
CA GLN A 90 -5.39 -23.87 -12.30
C GLN A 90 -6.37 -24.85 -11.63
N GLY A 91 -6.88 -24.53 -10.44
CA GLY A 91 -7.91 -25.31 -9.75
C GLY A 91 -9.18 -25.48 -10.60
N LYS A 92 -9.69 -24.38 -11.17
CA LYS A 92 -10.84 -24.40 -12.09
C LYS A 92 -10.59 -25.25 -13.34
N LYS A 93 -9.38 -25.20 -13.91
CA LYS A 93 -8.99 -26.01 -15.07
C LYS A 93 -8.93 -27.51 -14.72
N ARG A 94 -8.38 -27.87 -13.55
CA ARG A 94 -8.33 -29.26 -13.05
C ARG A 94 -9.72 -29.81 -12.74
N MET A 95 -10.59 -29.03 -12.10
CA MET A 95 -11.99 -29.41 -11.87
C MET A 95 -12.75 -29.65 -13.18
N ARG A 96 -12.52 -28.81 -14.21
CA ARG A 96 -13.14 -29.00 -15.53
C ARG A 96 -12.65 -30.29 -16.20
N GLY A 97 -11.35 -30.59 -16.11
CA GLY A 97 -10.79 -31.86 -16.61
C GLY A 97 -11.33 -33.09 -15.87
N TYR A 98 -11.48 -33.01 -14.55
CA TYR A 98 -12.08 -34.09 -13.74
C TYR A 98 -13.55 -34.31 -14.10
N ARG A 99 -14.32 -33.23 -14.31
CA ARG A 99 -15.72 -33.28 -14.74
C ARG A 99 -15.90 -33.86 -16.15
N GLN A 100 -14.96 -33.58 -17.05
CA GLN A 100 -14.92 -34.19 -18.39
C GLN A 100 -14.55 -35.68 -18.33
N SER A 101 -13.59 -36.06 -17.49
CA SER A 101 -13.19 -37.47 -17.33
C SER A 101 -14.26 -38.32 -16.66
N LEU A 102 -15.00 -37.79 -15.68
CA LEU A 102 -16.12 -38.49 -15.05
C LEU A 102 -17.34 -38.57 -15.97
N GLY A 103 -17.58 -37.57 -16.81
CA GLY A 103 -18.65 -37.61 -17.82
C GLY A 103 -18.41 -38.67 -18.91
N HIS A 104 -17.16 -39.05 -19.15
CA HIS A 104 -16.79 -40.08 -20.12
C HIS A 104 -16.84 -41.52 -19.56
N VAL A 105 -17.02 -41.68 -18.24
CA VAL A 105 -17.11 -42.97 -17.53
C VAL A 105 -18.57 -43.38 -17.25
N LEU A 106 -19.53 -42.48 -17.50
CA LEU A 106 -20.97 -42.70 -17.27
C LEU A 106 -21.78 -42.83 -18.58
N GLN A 107 -21.12 -43.09 -19.71
CA GLN A 107 -21.75 -43.43 -21.00
C GLN A 107 -21.41 -44.87 -21.38
#